data_AF-A0A9D7CA19-F1
#
_entry.id   AF-A0A9D7CA19-F1
#
_cell.length_a   1.000
_cell.length_b   1.000
_cell.length_c   1.000
_cell.angle_alpha   90.00
_cell.angle_beta   90.00
_cell.angle_gamma   90.00
#
_symmetry.space_group_name_H-M   'P 1'
#
loop_
_entity.id
_entity.type
_entity.pdbx_description
1 polymer ?
#
loop_
_entity_poly.entity_id
_entity_poly.type
_entity_poly.pdbx_seq_one_letter_code
_entity_poly.pdbx_strand_id
1 'polypeptide(L)'
;MAHDSGAERERVRGAGASVAQGDTEERLLPALELAFAPLHKAAFGTATGVAGALLLAALTVVKILSPRAQDFPLGLLAQYFAGYSATWGGVLVGAVWGFTVAFVAGWFVAFCRNLALAIVVFTYRTRAEIAQTREFLDHI
;
A
#
# COMPACT_ATOMS: atom_id res chain seq x y z
N MET A 1 59.55 10.88 17.27
CA MET A 1 58.61 9.79 17.63
C MET A 1 57.17 10.32 17.57
N ALA A 2 56.72 10.83 16.41
CA ALA A 2 55.43 11.52 16.27
C ALA A 2 54.82 11.39 14.85
N HIS A 3 55.06 10.28 14.16
CA HIS A 3 54.65 10.11 12.74
C HIS A 3 53.57 9.01 12.53
N ASP A 4 53.04 8.39 13.59
CA ASP A 4 52.15 7.21 13.45
C ASP A 4 50.68 7.47 13.82
N SER A 5 50.37 8.61 14.45
CA SER A 5 49.04 8.89 15.03
C SER A 5 47.96 9.30 14.01
N GLY A 6 48.33 9.54 12.74
CA GLY A 6 47.38 9.93 11.68
C GLY A 6 46.69 8.73 11.03
N ALA A 7 47.44 7.67 10.74
CA ALA A 7 46.94 6.49 10.03
C ALA A 7 45.94 5.66 10.88
N GLU A 8 46.13 5.64 12.20
CA GLU A 8 45.24 4.94 13.12
C GLU A 8 43.86 5.62 13.23
N ARG A 9 43.84 6.96 13.18
CA ARG A 9 42.60 7.75 13.22
C ARG A 9 41.75 7.59 11.96
N GLU A 10 42.37 7.46 10.79
CA GLU A 10 41.65 7.19 9.54
C GLU A 10 41.07 5.78 9.49
N ARG A 11 41.79 4.77 10.00
CA ARG A 11 41.29 3.39 10.09
C ARG A 11 40.10 3.26 11.05
N VAL A 12 40.15 3.89 12.22
CA VAL A 12 39.04 3.88 13.19
C VAL A 12 37.82 4.63 12.64
N ARG A 13 38.03 5.74 11.91
CA ARG A 13 36.95 6.51 11.28
C ARG A 13 36.32 5.77 10.09
N GLY A 14 37.12 5.06 9.28
CA GLY A 14 36.63 4.21 8.19
C GLY A 14 35.89 2.98 8.70
N ALA A 15 36.37 2.35 9.77
CA ALA A 15 35.70 1.23 10.42
C ALA A 15 34.35 1.65 11.04
N GLY A 16 34.29 2.80 11.73
CA GLY A 16 33.04 3.31 12.30
C GLY A 16 31.97 3.66 11.25
N ALA A 17 32.39 4.18 10.08
CA ALA A 17 31.48 4.45 8.96
C ALA A 17 30.96 3.16 8.31
N SER A 18 31.82 2.15 8.13
CA SER A 18 31.43 0.84 7.58
C SER A 18 30.49 0.07 8.52
N VAL A 19 30.70 0.16 9.83
CA VAL A 19 29.83 -0.50 10.84
C VAL A 19 28.47 0.18 10.91
N ALA A 20 28.42 1.53 10.91
CA ALA A 20 27.16 2.26 10.87
C ALA A 20 26.38 2.04 9.56
N GLN A 21 27.08 1.84 8.44
CA GLN A 21 26.47 1.51 7.15
C GLN A 21 25.91 0.08 7.14
N GLY A 22 26.64 -0.89 7.72
CA GLY A 22 26.19 -2.28 7.90
C GLY A 22 24.93 -2.40 8.76
N ASP A 23 24.88 -1.70 9.91
CA ASP A 23 23.71 -1.68 10.79
C ASP A 23 22.47 -1.05 10.13
N THR A 24 22.70 -0.07 9.24
CA THR A 24 21.63 0.58 8.48
C THR A 24 21.11 -0.35 7.39
N GLU A 25 22.00 -0.97 6.61
CA GLU A 25 21.66 -1.89 5.53
C GLU A 25 20.92 -3.14 6.06
N GLU A 26 21.38 -3.72 7.17
CA GLU A 26 20.77 -4.89 7.81
C GLU A 26 19.34 -4.63 8.33
N ARG A 27 19.03 -3.39 8.74
CA ARG A 27 17.67 -2.97 9.11
C ARG A 27 16.80 -2.61 7.90
N LEU A 28 17.39 -2.02 6.87
CA LEU A 28 16.66 -1.52 5.70
C LEU A 28 16.27 -2.65 4.73
N LEU A 29 17.11 -3.67 4.55
CA LEU A 29 16.84 -4.80 3.65
C LEU A 29 15.49 -5.49 3.93
N PRO A 30 15.18 -5.95 5.17
CA PRO A 30 13.89 -6.58 5.45
C PRO A 30 12.71 -5.59 5.36
N ALA A 31 12.91 -4.31 5.69
CA ALA A 31 11.88 -3.28 5.55
C ALA A 31 11.57 -2.99 4.07
N LEU A 32 12.59 -2.99 3.22
CA LEU A 32 12.44 -2.88 1.77
C LEU A 32 11.73 -4.12 1.22
N GLU A 33 12.13 -5.33 1.59
CA GLU A 33 11.47 -6.56 1.11
C GLU A 33 9.97 -6.57 1.45
N LEU A 34 9.58 -6.15 2.65
CA LEU A 34 8.16 -6.01 3.00
C LEU A 34 7.46 -4.89 2.21
N ALA A 35 8.13 -3.75 2.02
CA ALA A 35 7.56 -2.63 1.29
C ALA A 35 7.38 -2.95 -0.21
N PHE A 36 8.27 -3.76 -0.79
CA PHE A 36 8.23 -4.20 -2.18
C PHE A 36 7.47 -5.52 -2.39
N ALA A 37 7.04 -6.19 -1.33
CA ALA A 37 6.20 -7.37 -1.41
C ALA A 37 4.89 -7.05 -2.17
N PRO A 38 4.51 -7.88 -3.16
CA PRO A 38 3.23 -7.77 -3.86
C PRO A 38 2.06 -7.77 -2.87
N LEU A 39 1.27 -6.70 -2.89
CA LEU A 39 0.10 -6.61 -2.01
C LEU A 39 -0.96 -7.60 -2.47
N HIS A 40 -1.46 -8.42 -1.54
CA HIS A 40 -2.46 -9.43 -1.87
C HIS A 40 -3.80 -8.77 -2.18
N LYS A 41 -4.16 -8.73 -3.48
CA LYS A 41 -5.31 -7.98 -4.01
C LYS A 41 -6.63 -8.39 -3.36
N ALA A 42 -6.82 -9.70 -3.16
CA ALA A 42 -8.02 -10.24 -2.54
C ALA A 42 -8.10 -9.86 -1.06
N ALA A 43 -7.01 -9.98 -0.30
CA ALA A 43 -7.00 -9.67 1.13
C ALA A 43 -7.30 -8.18 1.39
N PHE A 44 -6.63 -7.29 0.64
CA PHE A 44 -6.88 -5.86 0.77
C PHE A 44 -8.30 -5.48 0.33
N GLY A 45 -8.78 -6.04 -0.79
CA GLY A 45 -10.16 -5.87 -1.23
C GLY A 45 -11.17 -6.37 -0.20
N THR A 46 -10.95 -7.53 0.43
CA THR A 46 -11.85 -8.02 1.48
C THR A 46 -11.85 -7.13 2.72
N ALA A 47 -10.70 -6.61 3.13
CA ALA A 47 -10.60 -5.71 4.28
C ALA A 47 -11.34 -4.39 4.03
N THR A 48 -11.11 -3.76 2.88
CA THR A 48 -11.81 -2.52 2.49
C THR A 48 -13.31 -2.79 2.26
N GLY A 49 -13.65 -3.93 1.67
CA GLY A 49 -15.03 -4.38 1.51
C GLY A 49 -15.77 -4.50 2.84
N VAL A 50 -15.20 -5.22 3.81
CA VAL A 50 -15.80 -5.35 5.15
C VAL A 50 -15.91 -3.99 5.83
N ALA A 51 -14.88 -3.15 5.75
CA ALA A 51 -14.95 -1.79 6.29
C ALA A 51 -16.06 -0.94 5.64
N GLY A 52 -16.22 -1.02 4.31
CA GLY A 52 -17.28 -0.33 3.57
C GLY A 52 -18.68 -0.86 3.91
N ALA A 53 -18.83 -2.17 4.07
CA ALA A 53 -20.08 -2.79 4.50
C ALA A 53 -20.49 -2.33 5.90
N LEU A 54 -19.56 -2.33 6.85
CA LEU A 54 -19.78 -1.87 8.22
C LEU A 54 -20.09 -0.38 8.28
N LEU A 55 -19.38 0.44 7.50
CA LEU A 55 -19.63 1.87 7.41
C LEU A 55 -21.05 2.16 6.93
N LEU A 56 -21.47 1.53 5.84
CA LEU A 56 -22.81 1.70 5.27
C LEU A 56 -23.88 1.20 6.22
N ALA A 57 -23.70 0.02 6.80
CA ALA A 57 -24.61 -0.52 7.81
C ALA A 57 -24.73 0.43 9.01
N ALA A 58 -23.62 0.94 9.53
CA ALA A 58 -23.61 1.89 10.65
C ALA A 58 -24.34 3.20 10.30
N LEU A 59 -24.08 3.77 9.12
CA LEU A 59 -24.77 4.99 8.68
C LEU A 59 -26.29 4.78 8.56
N THR A 60 -26.72 3.66 7.97
CA THR A 60 -28.15 3.32 7.84
C THR A 60 -28.79 3.08 9.20
N VAL A 61 -28.12 2.37 10.12
CA VAL A 61 -28.60 2.13 11.49
C VAL A 61 -28.70 3.43 12.29
N VAL A 62 -27.67 4.29 12.23
CA VAL A 62 -27.70 5.61 12.89
C VAL A 62 -28.85 6.45 12.38
N LYS A 63 -29.15 6.42 11.08
CA LYS A 63 -30.31 7.11 10.50
C LYS A 63 -31.64 6.58 11.02
N ILE A 64 -31.77 5.27 11.18
CA ILE A 64 -33.00 4.63 11.70
C ILE A 64 -33.21 4.98 13.18
N LEU A 65 -32.15 4.95 13.98
CA LEU A 65 -32.23 5.10 15.44
C LEU A 65 -32.17 6.54 15.94
N SER A 66 -31.54 7.46 15.21
CA SER A 66 -31.27 8.81 15.68
C SER A 66 -32.24 9.83 15.06
N PRO A 67 -33.11 10.48 15.85
CA PRO A 67 -34.05 11.50 15.35
C PRO A 67 -33.34 12.65 14.64
N ARG A 68 -32.12 12.99 15.09
CA ARG A 68 -31.28 14.05 14.50
C ARG A 68 -30.72 13.69 13.12
N ALA A 69 -30.67 12.41 12.77
CA ALA A 69 -30.15 11.92 11.50
C ALA A 69 -31.25 11.76 10.43
N GLN A 70 -32.50 12.12 10.75
CA GLN A 70 -33.60 12.08 9.77
C GLN A 70 -33.39 13.05 8.61
N ASP A 71 -32.81 14.22 8.89
CA ASP A 71 -32.50 15.25 7.87
C ASP A 71 -31.34 14.85 6.95
N PHE A 72 -30.54 13.84 7.32
CA PHE A 72 -29.42 13.40 6.47
C PHE A 72 -29.96 12.77 5.18
N PRO A 73 -29.57 13.22 3.98
CA PRO A 73 -30.15 12.79 2.71
C PRO A 73 -29.64 11.42 2.24
N LEU A 74 -29.57 10.44 3.14
CA LEU A 74 -29.16 9.06 2.91
C LEU A 74 -30.08 8.35 1.89
N GLY A 75 -31.27 8.90 1.62
CA GLY A 75 -32.19 8.41 0.59
C GLY A 75 -31.63 8.51 -0.84
N LEU A 76 -30.68 9.43 -1.09
CA LEU A 76 -30.00 9.56 -2.39
C LEU A 76 -29.22 8.28 -2.77
N LEU A 77 -28.76 7.50 -1.78
CA LEU A 77 -28.11 6.22 -2.06
C LEU A 77 -29.01 5.25 -2.82
N ALA A 78 -30.33 5.36 -2.73
CA ALA A 78 -31.26 4.52 -3.48
C ALA A 78 -31.14 4.72 -5.01
N GLN A 79 -30.59 5.85 -5.46
CA GLN A 79 -30.34 6.13 -6.88
C GLN A 79 -29.10 5.38 -7.41
N TYR A 80 -28.16 5.04 -6.52
CA TYR A 80 -26.92 4.34 -6.87
C TYR A 80 -27.00 2.85 -6.53
N PHE A 81 -27.68 2.51 -5.43
CA PHE A 81 -27.79 1.16 -4.90
C PHE A 81 -29.20 0.62 -5.15
N ALA A 82 -29.32 -0.25 -6.15
CA ALA A 82 -30.59 -0.88 -6.48
C ALA A 82 -31.16 -1.63 -5.27
N GLY A 83 -32.42 -1.33 -4.93
CA GLY A 83 -33.13 -1.92 -3.80
C GLY A 83 -32.78 -1.34 -2.43
N TYR A 84 -31.91 -0.33 -2.36
CA TYR A 84 -31.58 0.32 -1.09
C TYR A 84 -32.72 1.22 -0.60
N SER A 85 -33.02 1.11 0.70
CA SER A 85 -33.93 2.02 1.41
C SER A 85 -33.36 2.30 2.80
N ALA A 86 -33.69 3.42 3.43
CA ALA A 86 -33.27 3.71 4.81
C ALA A 86 -34.14 2.96 5.84
N THR A 87 -34.26 1.64 5.68
CA THR A 87 -35.04 0.74 6.54
C THR A 87 -34.14 -0.38 7.06
N TRP A 88 -34.62 -1.17 8.02
CA TRP A 88 -33.89 -2.33 8.52
C TRP A 88 -33.48 -3.32 7.42
N GLY A 89 -34.34 -3.54 6.41
CA GLY A 89 -33.98 -4.37 5.25
C GLY A 89 -32.90 -3.73 4.38
N GLY A 90 -32.94 -2.41 4.25
CA GLY A 90 -31.93 -1.67 3.50
C GLY A 90 -30.56 -1.57 4.19
N VAL A 91 -30.45 -1.86 5.49
CA VAL A 91 -29.14 -2.05 6.16
C VAL A 91 -28.37 -3.20 5.51
N LEU A 92 -29.04 -4.33 5.25
CA LEU A 92 -28.42 -5.49 4.60
C LEU A 92 -28.06 -5.18 3.15
N VAL A 93 -28.98 -4.57 2.41
CA VAL A 93 -28.74 -4.15 1.02
C VAL A 93 -27.58 -3.15 0.94
N GLY A 94 -27.56 -2.18 1.85
CA GLY A 94 -26.49 -1.19 1.97
C GLY A 94 -25.14 -1.82 2.36
N ALA A 95 -25.14 -2.83 3.23
CA ALA A 95 -23.93 -3.57 3.58
C ALA A 95 -23.36 -4.34 2.38
N VAL A 96 -24.22 -5.01 1.58
CA VAL A 96 -23.79 -5.73 0.37
C VAL A 96 -23.23 -4.77 -0.69
N TRP A 97 -23.91 -3.65 -0.93
CA TRP A 97 -23.42 -2.63 -1.87
C TRP A 97 -22.14 -1.96 -1.35
N GLY A 98 -22.09 -1.62 -0.07
CA GLY A 98 -20.90 -1.08 0.60
C GLY A 98 -19.71 -2.03 0.51
N PHE A 99 -19.93 -3.33 0.72
CA PHE A 99 -18.93 -4.37 0.51
C PHE A 99 -18.43 -4.36 -0.92
N THR A 100 -19.34 -4.43 -1.89
CA THR A 100 -19.00 -4.59 -3.31
C THR A 100 -18.19 -3.40 -3.82
N VAL A 101 -18.67 -2.17 -3.57
CA VAL A 101 -17.99 -0.95 -4.03
C VAL A 101 -16.62 -0.79 -3.37
N ALA A 102 -16.53 -0.98 -2.05
CA ALA A 102 -15.27 -0.83 -1.34
C ALA A 102 -14.28 -1.99 -1.61
N PHE A 103 -14.79 -3.19 -1.90
CA PHE A 103 -13.99 -4.32 -2.35
C PHE A 103 -13.36 -4.04 -3.70
N VAL A 104 -14.15 -3.61 -4.69
CA VAL A 104 -13.66 -3.28 -6.03
C VAL A 104 -12.65 -2.15 -5.98
N ALA A 105 -12.94 -1.08 -5.22
CA ALA A 105 -12.04 0.03 -5.04
C ALA A 105 -10.70 -0.40 -4.39
N GLY A 106 -10.75 -1.17 -3.29
CA GLY A 106 -9.54 -1.66 -2.63
C GLY A 106 -8.74 -2.63 -3.51
N TRP A 107 -9.41 -3.59 -4.14
CA TRP A 107 -8.78 -4.52 -5.08
C TRP A 107 -8.07 -3.77 -6.20
N PHE A 108 -8.70 -2.73 -6.77
CA PHE A 108 -8.12 -1.92 -7.83
C PHE A 108 -6.90 -1.13 -7.36
N VAL A 109 -6.94 -0.56 -6.16
CA VAL A 109 -5.78 0.12 -5.55
C VAL A 109 -4.61 -0.86 -5.36
N ALA A 110 -4.87 -2.06 -4.84
CA ALA A 110 -3.84 -3.09 -4.69
C ALA A 110 -3.27 -3.54 -6.05
N PHE A 111 -4.13 -3.64 -7.07
CA PHE A 111 -3.72 -3.92 -8.45
C PHE A 111 -2.79 -2.83 -9.00
N CYS A 112 -3.18 -1.55 -8.92
CA CYS A 112 -2.38 -0.43 -9.39
C CYS A 112 -1.03 -0.34 -8.68
N ARG A 113 -1.00 -0.54 -7.35
CA ARG A 113 0.24 -0.58 -6.57
C ARG A 113 1.17 -1.69 -7.06
N ASN A 114 0.63 -2.90 -7.23
CA ASN A 114 1.42 -4.03 -7.69
C ASN A 114 1.93 -3.84 -9.12
N LEU A 115 1.12 -3.23 -10.00
CA LEU A 115 1.52 -2.90 -11.36
C LEU A 115 2.66 -1.86 -11.38
N ALA A 116 2.56 -0.80 -10.58
CA ALA A 116 3.60 0.21 -10.47
C ALA A 116 4.93 -0.40 -10.01
N LEU A 117 4.90 -1.27 -8.99
CA LEU A 117 6.10 -1.98 -8.53
C LEU A 117 6.71 -2.87 -9.62
N ALA A 118 5.88 -3.62 -10.34
CA ALA A 118 6.35 -4.47 -11.45
C ALA A 118 7.01 -3.65 -12.57
N ILE A 119 6.42 -2.50 -12.94
CA ILE A 119 6.98 -1.59 -13.96
C ILE A 119 8.34 -1.04 -13.52
N VAL A 120 8.47 -0.63 -12.25
CA VAL A 120 9.71 -0.09 -11.69
C VAL A 120 10.81 -1.15 -11.74
N VAL A 121 10.52 -2.37 -11.24
CA VAL A 121 11.47 -3.49 -11.28
C VAL A 121 11.88 -3.84 -12.70
N PHE A 122 10.92 -3.90 -13.63
CA PHE A 122 11.18 -4.15 -15.03
C PHE A 122 12.09 -3.08 -15.65
N THR A 123 11.84 -1.81 -15.35
CA THR A 123 12.64 -0.69 -15.88
C THR A 123 14.09 -0.75 -15.39
N TYR A 124 14.30 -1.06 -14.11
CA TYR A 124 15.65 -1.22 -13.56
C TYR A 124 16.38 -2.41 -14.18
N ARG A 125 15.70 -3.55 -14.33
CA ARG A 125 16.30 -4.75 -14.93
C ARG A 125 16.71 -4.51 -16.39
N THR A 126 15.83 -3.92 -17.19
CA THR A 126 16.11 -3.59 -18.60
C THR A 126 17.29 -2.62 -18.73
N ARG A 127 17.40 -1.62 -17.84
CA ARG A 127 18.54 -0.68 -17.84
C ARG A 127 19.85 -1.37 -17.48
N ALA A 128 19.84 -2.31 -16.55
CA ALA A 128 21.03 -3.06 -16.15
C ALA A 128 21.55 -3.96 -17.30
N GLU A 129 20.64 -4.65 -18.00
CA GLU A 129 20.98 -5.52 -19.14
C GLU A 129 21.59 -4.72 -20.32
N ILE A 130 21.09 -3.50 -20.58
CA ILE A 130 21.64 -2.61 -21.60
C ILE A 130 23.04 -2.10 -21.23
N ALA A 131 23.26 -1.74 -19.95
CA ALA A 131 24.56 -1.27 -19.48
C ALA A 131 25.64 -2.35 -19.62
N GLN A 132 25.32 -3.60 -19.25
CA GLN A 132 26.25 -4.73 -19.36
C GLN A 132 26.60 -5.06 -20.81
N THR A 133 25.62 -4.98 -21.72
CA THR A 133 25.85 -5.21 -23.16
C THR A 133 26.78 -4.15 -23.75
N ARG A 134 26.68 -2.91 -23.28
CA ARG A 134 27.55 -1.81 -23.70
C ARG A 134 28.99 -2.02 -23.24
N GLU A 135 29.19 -2.41 -21.99
CA GLU A 135 30.53 -2.66 -21.42
C GLU A 135 31.25 -3.83 -22.12
N PHE A 136 30.50 -4.88 -22.51
CA PHE A 136 31.06 -5.98 -23.31
C PHE A 136 31.55 -5.53 -24.69
N LEU A 137 30.82 -4.61 -25.35
CA LEU A 137 31.19 -4.09 -26.67
C LEU A 137 32.40 -3.14 -26.64
N ASP A 138 32.61 -2.43 -25.52
CA ASP A 138 33.75 -1.52 -25.36
C ASP A 138 35.08 -2.27 -25.13
N HIS A 139 35.05 -3.60 -24.98
CA HIS A 139 36.22 -4.46 -24.74
C HIS A 139 36.70 -5.26 -25.96
N ILE A 140 36.06 -5.12 -27.12
CA ILE A 140 36.38 -5.84 -28.38
C ILE A 140 36.68 -4.85 -29.49
#